data_AF-A0AAU4A0P1-F1
#
_entry.id   AF-A0AAU4A0P1-F1
#
_cell.length_a   1.000
_cell.length_b   1.000
_cell.length_c   1.000
_cell.angle_alpha   90.00
_cell.angle_beta   90.00
_cell.angle_gamma   90.00
#
_symmetry.space_group_name_H-M   'P 1'
#
loop_
_entity.id
_entity.type
_entity.pdbx_description
1 polymer ?
#
loop_
_entity_poly.entity_id
_entity_poly.type
_entity_poly.pdbx_seq_one_letter_code
_entity_poly.pdbx_strand_id
1 'polypeptide(L)'
;MVTSRTAGLRLAGDGLLGRTTQVCTQAGHAALLTLAHLQDPGDLRACTGPVHVTENPSGPGPALLRCRLPAARLTSGWPNSAAVHLLHLLADRGAALRYHGDFDGEGIHIATYVRPPLSTGASLRSLVRQL
;
A
#
# COMPACT_ATOMS: atom_id res chain seq x y z
N MET A 1 2.25 -8.90 -16.95
CA MET A 1 3.02 -8.40 -15.79
C MET A 1 2.04 -7.84 -14.77
N VAL A 2 1.97 -8.40 -13.56
CA VAL A 2 1.07 -7.92 -12.49
C VAL A 2 1.77 -6.84 -11.68
N THR A 3 1.11 -5.70 -11.45
CA THR A 3 1.71 -4.53 -10.79
C THR A 3 0.81 -3.91 -9.74
N SER A 4 1.38 -3.39 -8.66
CA SER A 4 0.70 -2.50 -7.72
C SER A 4 1.14 -1.06 -7.94
N ARG A 5 0.22 -0.11 -7.72
CA ARG A 5 0.51 1.33 -7.84
C ARG A 5 0.48 1.98 -6.47
N THR A 6 1.59 2.60 -6.10
CA THR A 6 1.74 3.27 -4.80
C THR A 6 2.11 4.73 -4.98
N ALA A 7 1.59 5.61 -4.12
CA ALA A 7 1.96 7.02 -4.08
C ALA A 7 2.42 7.42 -2.68
N GLY A 8 3.52 8.15 -2.57
CA GLY A 8 4.07 8.59 -1.28
C GLY A 8 4.64 7.48 -0.40
N LEU A 9 4.74 6.26 -0.91
CA LEU A 9 5.32 5.13 -0.19
C LEU A 9 6.83 5.34 -0.03
N ARG A 10 7.30 5.34 1.22
CA ARG A 10 8.72 5.43 1.56
C ARG A 10 9.13 4.15 2.27
N LEU A 11 9.62 3.21 1.46
CA LEU A 11 10.26 2.00 1.96
C LEU A 11 11.69 2.35 2.36
N ALA A 12 12.10 1.98 3.56
CA ALA A 12 13.49 2.11 3.98
C ALA A 12 14.31 0.91 3.48
N GLY A 13 15.61 1.10 3.30
CA GLY A 13 16.54 0.07 2.84
C GLY A 13 17.14 0.36 1.47
N ASP A 14 18.32 -0.20 1.20
CA ASP A 14 19.13 0.16 0.03
C ASP A 14 18.84 -0.70 -1.21
N GLY A 15 17.90 -1.64 -1.10
CA GLY A 15 17.43 -2.50 -2.18
C GLY A 15 16.59 -1.78 -3.25
N LEU A 16 16.28 -2.48 -4.33
CA LEU A 16 15.54 -1.95 -5.49
C LEU A 16 14.22 -1.27 -5.07
N LEU A 17 13.42 -1.93 -4.23
CA LEU A 17 12.14 -1.40 -3.75
C LEU A 17 12.29 -0.08 -2.98
N GLY A 18 13.27 0.00 -2.07
CA GLY A 18 13.60 1.21 -1.31
C GLY A 18 13.93 2.37 -2.25
N ARG A 19 14.89 2.14 -3.17
CA ARG A 19 15.34 3.15 -4.14
C ARG A 19 14.22 3.59 -5.08
N THR A 20 13.46 2.66 -5.67
CA THR A 20 12.39 3.00 -6.61
C THR A 20 11.30 3.82 -5.93
N THR A 21 10.83 3.40 -4.75
CA THR A 21 9.77 4.12 -4.04
C THR A 21 10.24 5.48 -3.53
N GLN A 22 11.50 5.59 -3.11
CA GLN A 22 12.11 6.86 -2.71
C GLN A 22 12.23 7.84 -3.88
N VAL A 23 12.79 7.42 -5.02
CA VAL A 23 12.93 8.27 -6.21
C VAL A 23 11.56 8.73 -6.72
N CYS A 24 10.60 7.81 -6.85
CA CYS A 24 9.23 8.17 -7.26
C CYS A 24 8.60 9.17 -6.28
N THR A 25 8.73 8.94 -4.97
CA THR A 25 8.17 9.84 -3.96
C THR A 25 8.83 11.22 -3.98
N GLN A 26 10.16 11.29 -4.17
CA GLN A 26 10.90 12.56 -4.30
C GLN A 26 10.48 13.34 -5.54
N ALA A 27 10.22 12.65 -6.66
CA ALA A 27 9.77 13.24 -7.90
C ALA A 27 8.27 13.59 -7.92
N GLY A 28 7.49 13.23 -6.89
CA GLY A 28 6.04 13.38 -6.91
C GLY A 28 5.40 12.50 -7.99
N HIS A 29 5.81 11.23 -8.03
CA HIS A 29 5.32 10.21 -8.94
C HIS A 29 4.88 8.96 -8.17
N ALA A 30 3.93 8.24 -8.75
CA ALA A 30 3.56 6.93 -8.25
C ALA A 30 4.61 5.90 -8.69
N ALA A 31 4.94 4.96 -7.80
CA ALA A 31 5.76 3.81 -8.15
C ALA A 31 4.85 2.67 -8.63
N LEU A 32 5.25 2.03 -9.73
CA LEU A 32 4.66 0.76 -10.19
C LEU A 32 5.58 -0.37 -9.74
N LEU A 33 5.11 -1.18 -8.80
CA LEU A 33 5.86 -2.32 -8.26
C LEU A 33 5.32 -3.60 -8.87
N THR A 34 6.17 -4.34 -9.56
CA THR A 34 5.80 -5.63 -10.15
C THR A 34 5.74 -6.70 -9.05
N LEU A 35 4.98 -7.78 -9.28
CA LEU A 35 5.00 -8.92 -8.37
C LEU A 35 6.42 -9.49 -8.19
N ALA A 36 7.23 -9.51 -9.25
CA ALA A 36 8.62 -9.97 -9.19
C ALA A 36 9.48 -9.12 -8.25
N HIS A 37 9.31 -7.79 -8.25
CA HIS A 37 10.00 -6.91 -7.30
C HIS A 37 9.63 -7.19 -5.84
N LEU A 38 8.40 -7.68 -5.59
CA LEU A 38 7.89 -7.93 -4.25
C LEU A 38 8.25 -9.32 -3.73
N GLN A 39 8.43 -10.30 -4.63
CA GLN A 39 8.87 -11.66 -4.29
C GLN A 39 10.34 -11.72 -3.89
N ASP A 40 11.16 -10.78 -4.38
CA ASP A 40 12.56 -10.61 -3.97
C ASP A 40 12.79 -9.18 -3.45
N PRO A 41 12.34 -8.87 -2.23
CA PRO A 41 12.33 -7.50 -1.72
C PRO A 41 13.71 -6.99 -1.27
N GLY A 42 14.73 -7.86 -1.18
CA GLY A 42 16.07 -7.52 -0.67
C GLY A 42 16.08 -7.00 0.78
N ASP A 43 17.03 -6.12 1.11
CA ASP A 43 17.05 -5.36 2.38
C ASP A 43 15.95 -4.29 2.35
N LEU A 44 14.73 -4.74 2.59
CA LEU A 44 13.58 -3.90 2.82
C LEU A 44 13.43 -3.68 4.33
N ARG A 45 13.14 -2.44 4.76
CA ARG A 45 12.87 -2.10 6.15
C ARG A 45 11.50 -1.45 6.28
N ALA A 46 11.03 -1.36 7.53
CA ALA A 46 9.72 -0.84 7.89
C ALA A 46 9.41 0.51 7.21
N CYS A 47 8.13 0.70 6.87
CA CYS A 47 7.64 1.99 6.38
C CYS A 47 7.74 3.07 7.45
N THR A 48 8.06 4.28 7.00
CA THR A 48 7.97 5.49 7.84
C THR A 48 6.54 6.03 7.82
N GLY A 49 5.66 5.44 8.64
CA GLY A 49 4.27 5.93 8.85
C GLY A 49 3.17 5.00 8.33
N PRO A 50 1.89 5.38 8.53
CA PRO A 50 0.75 4.55 8.13
C PRO A 50 0.60 4.47 6.61
N VAL A 51 0.17 3.30 6.14
CA VAL A 51 -0.15 3.03 4.73
C VAL A 51 -1.66 2.96 4.59
N HIS A 52 -2.20 3.81 3.73
CA HIS A 52 -3.62 3.87 3.40
C HIS A 52 -3.89 3.03 2.16
N VAL A 53 -4.90 2.18 2.22
CA VAL A 53 -5.39 1.34 1.12
C VAL A 53 -6.74 1.88 0.71
N THR A 54 -6.90 2.24 -0.55
CA THR A 54 -8.14 2.84 -1.07
C THR A 54 -8.66 2.05 -2.26
N GLU A 55 -9.93 1.67 -2.16
CA GLU A 55 -10.68 0.90 -3.16
C GLU A 55 -11.01 1.72 -4.42
N ASN A 56 -11.55 2.92 -4.23
CA ASN A 56 -12.14 3.69 -5.33
C ASN A 56 -11.41 5.03 -5.52
N PRO A 57 -10.84 5.33 -6.71
CA PRO A 57 -10.18 6.61 -6.96
C PRO A 57 -11.16 7.73 -7.35
N SER A 58 -12.45 7.65 -7.00
CA SER A 58 -13.52 8.57 -7.42
C SER A 58 -13.37 10.04 -6.95
N GLY A 59 -12.23 10.41 -6.35
CA GLY A 59 -11.73 11.81 -6.35
C GLY A 59 -10.22 11.94 -6.12
N PRO A 60 -9.59 13.09 -6.45
CA PRO A 60 -9.59 13.76 -7.74
C PRO A 60 -8.42 13.25 -8.63
N GLY A 61 -8.71 12.42 -9.64
CA GLY A 61 -7.87 12.22 -10.83
C GLY A 61 -6.34 12.11 -10.65
N PRO A 62 -5.54 12.46 -11.68
CA PRO A 62 -4.07 12.42 -11.61
C PRO A 62 -3.47 13.37 -10.55
N ALA A 63 -4.27 14.10 -9.77
CA ALA A 63 -3.77 14.95 -8.68
C ALA A 63 -3.20 14.14 -7.49
N LEU A 64 -3.54 12.85 -7.35
CA LEU A 64 -2.87 11.92 -6.43
C LEU A 64 -1.39 11.71 -6.76
N LEU A 65 -0.96 11.99 -8.00
CA LEU A 65 0.46 11.95 -8.37
C LEU A 65 1.22 13.12 -7.77
N ARG A 66 0.60 14.30 -7.59
CA ARG A 66 1.29 15.51 -7.10
C ARG A 66 1.39 15.61 -5.57
N CYS A 67 1.18 14.48 -4.90
CA CYS A 67 0.95 14.46 -3.48
C CYS A 67 2.25 14.36 -2.68
N ARG A 68 2.65 15.49 -2.09
CA ARG A 68 3.42 15.56 -0.83
C ARG A 68 2.58 15.02 0.35
N LEU A 69 1.87 13.91 0.15
CA LEU A 69 1.02 13.34 1.19
C LEU A 69 1.91 12.72 2.28
N PRO A 70 1.62 12.96 3.56
CA PRO A 70 2.38 12.41 4.67
C PRO A 70 2.15 10.90 4.89
N ALA A 71 1.30 10.25 4.08
CA ALA A 71 0.97 8.84 4.21
C ALA A 71 0.90 8.15 2.84
N ALA A 72 1.41 6.93 2.77
CA ALA A 72 1.45 6.15 1.54
C ALA A 72 0.04 5.74 1.12
N ARG A 73 -0.28 5.74 -0.18
CA ARG A 73 -1.56 5.29 -0.73
C ARG A 73 -1.38 4.14 -1.72
N LEU A 74 -2.15 3.08 -1.56
CA LEU A 74 -2.32 1.99 -2.53
C LEU A 74 -3.72 2.11 -3.14
N THR A 75 -3.80 2.18 -4.47
CA THR A 75 -5.07 2.31 -5.19
C THR A 75 -5.30 1.11 -6.09
N SER A 76 -6.44 0.45 -5.94
CA SER A 76 -6.93 -0.57 -6.85
C SER A 76 -8.41 -0.75 -6.55
N GLY A 77 -9.27 -0.87 -7.57
CA GLY A 77 -10.63 -1.40 -7.37
C GLY A 77 -10.54 -2.78 -6.75
N TRP A 78 -10.56 -3.84 -7.56
CA TRP A 78 -10.12 -5.15 -7.06
C TRP A 78 -8.58 -5.22 -6.98
N PRO A 79 -8.01 -5.49 -5.79
CA PRO A 79 -6.58 -5.60 -5.62
C PRO A 79 -6.05 -6.87 -6.27
N ASN A 80 -5.02 -6.72 -7.11
CA ASN A 80 -4.33 -7.85 -7.72
C ASN A 80 -3.31 -8.48 -6.77
N SER A 81 -2.68 -9.58 -7.21
CA SER A 81 -1.71 -10.30 -6.39
C SER A 81 -0.50 -9.47 -5.95
N ALA A 82 -0.03 -8.51 -6.77
CA ALA A 82 1.05 -7.61 -6.37
C ALA A 82 0.60 -6.65 -5.26
N ALA A 83 -0.63 -6.14 -5.32
CA ALA A 83 -1.19 -5.27 -4.29
C ALA A 83 -1.33 -6.03 -2.95
N VAL A 84 -1.92 -7.23 -2.98
CA VAL A 84 -2.07 -8.07 -1.78
C VAL A 84 -0.71 -8.44 -1.19
N HIS A 85 0.23 -8.88 -2.04
CA HIS A 85 1.56 -9.29 -1.58
C HIS A 85 2.34 -8.12 -0.97
N LEU A 86 2.22 -6.91 -1.54
CA LEU A 86 2.79 -5.71 -0.94
C LEU A 86 2.19 -5.41 0.44
N LEU A 87 0.86 -5.53 0.61
CA LEU A 87 0.22 -5.26 1.90
C LEU A 87 0.66 -6.25 2.97
N HIS A 88 0.77 -7.53 2.62
CA HIS A 88 1.30 -8.56 3.54
C HIS A 88 2.76 -8.27 3.90
N LEU A 89 3.61 -7.98 2.91
CA LEU A 89 4.99 -7.60 3.13
C LEU A 89 5.13 -6.39 4.07
N LEU A 90 4.28 -5.38 3.88
CA LEU A 90 4.27 -4.18 4.72
C LEU A 90 3.82 -4.49 6.16
N ALA A 91 2.76 -5.28 6.33
CA ALA A 91 2.29 -5.71 7.64
C ALA A 91 3.35 -6.53 8.37
N ASP A 92 4.04 -7.45 7.68
CA ASP A 92 5.14 -8.28 8.21
C ASP A 92 6.33 -7.45 8.67
N ARG A 93 6.50 -6.24 8.13
CA ARG A 93 7.50 -5.26 8.58
C ARG A 93 6.95 -4.24 9.57
N GLY A 94 5.77 -4.49 10.15
CA GLY A 94 5.17 -3.68 11.21
C GLY A 94 4.49 -2.39 10.73
N ALA A 95 4.24 -2.22 9.43
CA ALA A 95 3.52 -1.06 8.94
C ALA A 95 2.06 -1.07 9.39
N ALA A 96 1.55 0.09 9.82
CA ALA A 96 0.14 0.25 10.17
C ALA A 96 -0.69 0.44 8.89
N LEU A 97 -1.55 -0.52 8.56
CA LEU A 97 -2.43 -0.48 7.39
C LEU A 97 -3.80 0.14 7.75
N ARG A 98 -4.31 1.02 6.89
CA ARG A 98 -5.61 1.70 7.04
C ARG A 98 -6.42 1.55 5.76
N TYR A 99 -7.46 0.73 5.78
CA TYR A 99 -8.35 0.56 4.63
C TYR A 99 -9.42 1.66 4.59
N HIS A 100 -9.71 2.16 3.39
CA HIS A 100 -10.79 3.08 3.10
C HIS A 100 -11.48 2.61 1.82
N GLY A 101 -12.67 2.05 1.99
CA GLY A 101 -13.55 1.59 0.93
C GLY A 101 -14.96 2.10 1.16
N ASP A 102 -15.81 1.94 0.16
CA ASP A 102 -17.23 2.25 0.31
C ASP A 102 -17.85 1.23 1.28
N PHE A 103 -18.81 1.66 2.11
CA PHE A 103 -19.48 0.76 3.06
C PHE A 103 -20.61 -0.01 2.37
N ASP A 104 -20.24 -0.88 1.43
CA ASP A 104 -21.12 -1.79 0.73
C ASP A 104 -20.55 -3.23 0.74
N GLY A 105 -21.27 -4.15 0.10
CA GLY A 105 -20.84 -5.56 0.04
C GLY A 105 -19.49 -5.74 -0.66
N GLU A 106 -19.17 -4.91 -1.66
CA GLU A 106 -17.91 -4.99 -2.40
C GLU A 106 -16.75 -4.49 -1.55
N GLY A 107 -16.93 -3.34 -0.88
CA GLY A 107 -15.91 -2.78 0.00
C GLY A 107 -15.61 -3.66 1.22
N ILE A 108 -16.61 -4.37 1.76
CA ILE A 108 -16.41 -5.38 2.82
C ILE A 108 -15.62 -6.59 2.30
N HIS A 109 -15.93 -7.06 1.09
CA HIS A 109 -15.19 -8.17 0.48
C HIS A 109 -13.73 -7.82 0.23
N ILE A 110 -13.46 -6.62 -0.30
CA ILE A 110 -12.11 -6.15 -0.57
C ILE A 110 -11.33 -5.97 0.74
N ALA A 111 -11.93 -5.35 1.77
CA ALA A 111 -11.33 -5.23 3.10
C ALA A 111 -10.91 -6.59 3.68
N THR A 112 -11.75 -7.61 3.50
CA THR A 112 -11.48 -8.97 3.96
C THR A 112 -10.37 -9.64 3.15
N TYR A 113 -10.39 -9.46 1.83
CA TYR A 113 -9.43 -10.08 0.92
C TYR A 113 -7.99 -9.53 1.08
N VAL A 114 -7.84 -8.23 1.36
CA VAL A 114 -6.51 -7.62 1.55
C VAL A 114 -5.93 -7.79 2.95
N ARG A 115 -6.70 -8.36 3.88
CA ARG A 115 -6.31 -8.47 5.28
C ARG A 115 -5.07 -9.38 5.43
N PRO A 116 -4.00 -8.93 6.10
CA PRO A 116 -2.86 -9.79 6.42
C PRO A 116 -3.23 -10.87 7.46
N PRO A 117 -2.50 -12.00 7.51
CA PRO A 117 -2.70 -13.03 8.53
C PRO A 117 -2.51 -12.48 9.95
N LEU A 118 -3.25 -13.03 10.92
CA LEU A 118 -3.22 -12.61 12.33
C LEU A 118 -1.90 -12.93 13.06
N SER A 119 -0.97 -13.64 12.43
CA SER A 119 0.33 -14.05 12.99
C SER A 119 1.33 -12.90 13.13
N THR A 120 1.02 -11.73 12.58
CA THR A 120 1.91 -10.59 12.52
C THR A 120 1.46 -9.58 13.57
N GLY A 121 2.37 -9.06 14.41
CA GLY A 121 2.10 -8.09 15.48
C GLY A 121 1.50 -6.73 15.04
N ALA A 122 0.94 -6.65 13.83
CA ALA A 122 0.14 -5.57 13.32
C ALA A 122 -1.13 -5.43 14.18
N SER A 123 -1.07 -4.50 15.15
CA SER A 123 -2.20 -4.17 16.02
C SER A 123 -3.45 -3.83 15.19
N LEU A 124 -4.52 -4.57 15.48
CA LEU A 124 -5.85 -4.61 14.87
C LEU A 124 -6.62 -3.26 14.82
N ARG A 125 -5.99 -2.14 15.17
CA ARG A 125 -6.67 -0.93 15.65
C ARG A 125 -7.17 0.07 14.60
N SER A 126 -6.95 -0.15 13.30
CA SER A 126 -7.31 0.88 12.31
C SER A 126 -8.07 0.43 11.06
N LEU A 127 -8.54 -0.82 10.97
CA LEU A 127 -9.38 -1.23 9.83
C LEU A 127 -10.84 -0.75 9.96
N VAL A 128 -11.26 -0.25 11.13
CA VAL A 128 -12.67 0.04 11.47
C VAL A 128 -12.84 1.42 12.11
N ARG A 129 -12.16 2.46 11.61
CA ARG A 129 -12.33 3.83 12.13
C ARG A 129 -12.98 4.81 11.17
N GLN A 130 -13.72 4.28 10.19
CA GLN A 130 -14.79 4.96 9.45
C GLN A 130 -15.85 3.91 9.04
N LEU A 131 -16.49 3.30 10.05
CA LEU A 131 -17.89 2.88 9.86
C LEU A 131 -18.72 4.16 9.72
#